data_AF-A0A7R7VMC7-F1
#
_entry.id   AF-A0A7R7VMC7-F1
#
_cell.length_a   1.000
_cell.length_b   1.000
_cell.length_c   1.000
_cell.angle_alpha   90.00
_cell.angle_beta   90.00
_cell.angle_gamma   90.00
#
_symmetry.space_group_name_H-M   'P 1'
#
loop_
_entity.id
_entity.type
_entity.pdbx_description
1 polymer ?
#
loop_
_entity_poly.entity_id
_entity_poly.type
_entity_poly.pdbx_seq_one_letter_code
_entity_poly.pdbx_strand_id
1 'polypeptide(L)'
;MSTLTMARPLGRLLRSSPPIARPLPSILRRGHRSNPPRAPFSKFPVKSEYSRLEYPKLEKELPVGISVNKTHFQVSIGNGDMREYLFPALRDSCKCPICVDPYSKQRNFRTSDIPNEIQPRNIEVDGKDIIVQWTNDIPGYDTSHTSRYDIDTLIVPVKSTTKLIAASRPRRTWGREWMNKSQFWISYDDYMNNEVEFAFAMRSLCDTGLIFIKDIPDSREEVEKLATRMGPLRNTFYGPTWDVRSIPQATNVAYTNQFLGFHMDLMYMREPPGYQLLHCLENSCDGGESMFSDGFHAAKQIYKMGPELFDILTDVQLCYEYNHEGAIYHNRWPVIETTTMRHPTEFPPIRHVNYSPPFQGPVHSRQIGRNHHEFKKFREALKIFSELLEHEESTFELKLEPGQCVIFENRRVVHARRQFNTAVGRRWLAGAYVDEDCLWSRFRRSIRDYPEAWPGQWDDPNKKLQREFESH
;
A
#
# COMPACT_ATOMS: atom_id res chain seq x y z
N MET A 1 6.27 0.20 61.06
CA MET A 1 4.91 -0.05 61.61
C MET A 1 4.09 1.20 61.36
N SER A 2 3.29 1.22 60.29
CA SER A 2 2.21 2.18 60.08
C SER A 2 1.14 1.46 59.27
N THR A 3 -0.05 1.37 59.85
CA THR A 3 -1.23 0.62 59.44
C THR A 3 -1.94 1.28 58.26
N LEU A 4 -2.15 0.54 57.17
CA LEU A 4 -3.00 0.92 56.05
C LEU A 4 -4.37 0.26 56.21
N THR A 5 -5.36 1.08 56.54
CA THR A 5 -6.75 0.72 56.77
C THR A 5 -7.45 0.47 55.43
N MET A 6 -7.99 -0.74 55.25
CA MET A 6 -8.88 -1.08 54.13
C MET A 6 -10.21 -0.32 54.25
N ALA A 7 -10.60 0.39 53.20
CA ALA A 7 -11.96 0.91 53.03
C ALA A 7 -12.74 0.04 52.04
N ARG A 8 -13.80 -0.60 52.53
CA ARG A 8 -14.84 -1.28 51.73
C ARG A 8 -15.72 -0.25 51.01
N PRO A 9 -16.18 -0.49 49.77
CA PRO A 9 -17.33 0.23 49.24
C PRO A 9 -18.63 -0.51 49.58
N LEU A 10 -19.54 0.23 50.22
CA LEU A 10 -20.93 -0.15 50.49
C LEU A 10 -21.70 -0.22 49.17
N GLY A 11 -22.23 -1.40 48.85
CA GLY A 11 -23.18 -1.60 47.77
C GLY A 11 -24.53 -0.95 48.07
N ARG A 12 -25.03 -0.16 47.13
CA ARG A 12 -26.43 0.29 47.09
C ARG A 12 -27.10 -0.38 45.89
N LEU A 13 -27.89 -1.41 46.20
CA LEU A 13 -28.76 -2.12 45.26
C LEU A 13 -29.87 -1.18 44.76
N LEU A 14 -29.77 -0.72 43.50
CA LEU A 14 -30.92 -0.22 42.75
C LEU A 14 -31.48 -1.39 41.93
N ARG A 15 -32.64 -1.91 42.36
CA ARG A 15 -33.43 -2.89 41.59
C ARG A 15 -34.04 -2.17 40.38
N SER A 16 -33.48 -2.39 39.19
CA SER A 16 -34.18 -2.12 37.93
C SER A 16 -34.93 -3.38 37.50
N SER A 17 -36.26 -3.29 37.42
CA SER A 17 -37.14 -4.35 36.91
C SER A 17 -36.78 -4.73 35.46
N PRO A 18 -36.92 -6.00 35.05
CA PRO A 18 -36.66 -6.42 33.68
C PRO A 18 -37.75 -5.90 32.73
N PRO A 19 -37.43 -5.55 31.47
CA PRO A 19 -38.44 -5.20 30.50
C PRO A 19 -39.24 -6.46 30.10
N ILE A 20 -40.56 -6.35 30.24
CA ILE A 20 -41.54 -7.34 29.79
C ILE A 20 -41.44 -7.46 28.26
N ALA A 21 -41.02 -8.61 27.76
CA ALA A 21 -41.07 -8.93 26.35
C ALA A 21 -42.54 -9.03 25.89
N ARG A 22 -42.97 -8.12 25.03
CA ARG A 22 -44.24 -8.26 24.31
C ARG A 22 -44.04 -9.24 23.14
N PRO A 23 -44.93 -10.22 22.93
CA PRO A 23 -44.83 -11.13 21.79
C PRO A 23 -45.09 -10.36 20.48
N LEU A 24 -44.24 -10.59 19.49
CA LEU A 24 -44.42 -10.08 18.12
C LEU A 24 -45.64 -10.77 17.49
N PRO A 25 -46.60 -10.02 16.89
CA PRO A 25 -47.69 -10.63 16.16
C PRO A 25 -47.17 -11.20 14.83
N SER A 26 -47.45 -12.47 14.61
CA SER A 26 -47.30 -13.15 13.33
C SER A 26 -48.28 -12.55 12.31
N ILE A 27 -47.78 -11.82 11.32
CA ILE A 27 -48.55 -11.42 10.14
C ILE A 27 -47.82 -11.91 8.89
N LEU A 28 -48.10 -13.16 8.54
CA LEU A 28 -48.14 -13.59 7.14
C LEU A 28 -49.48 -13.12 6.57
N ARG A 29 -49.46 -12.11 5.69
CA ARG A 29 -50.44 -12.00 4.60
C ARG A 29 -49.93 -11.08 3.50
N ARG A 30 -49.89 -11.65 2.29
CA ARG A 30 -49.61 -10.98 1.02
C ARG A 30 -50.51 -9.76 0.84
N GLY A 31 -49.91 -8.61 0.59
CA GLY A 31 -50.59 -7.41 0.11
C GLY A 31 -49.70 -6.74 -0.93
N HIS A 32 -50.22 -6.56 -2.14
CA HIS A 32 -49.60 -5.77 -3.20
C HIS A 32 -49.16 -4.41 -2.64
N ARG A 33 -47.84 -4.20 -2.50
CA ARG A 33 -47.30 -2.85 -2.38
C ARG A 33 -47.22 -2.27 -3.78
N SER A 34 -48.12 -1.33 -4.07
CA SER A 34 -47.87 -0.32 -5.07
C SER A 34 -46.52 0.32 -4.78
N ASN A 35 -45.60 0.31 -5.75
CA ASN A 35 -44.37 1.07 -5.63
C ASN A 35 -44.75 2.55 -5.43
N PRO A 36 -44.18 3.25 -4.44
CA PRO A 36 -44.32 4.70 -4.36
C PRO A 36 -43.73 5.32 -5.63
N PRO A 37 -44.26 6.46 -6.12
CA PRO A 37 -43.75 7.08 -7.34
C PRO A 37 -42.26 7.43 -7.14
N ARG A 38 -41.39 6.78 -7.90
CA ARG A 38 -39.98 7.17 -8.01
C ARG A 38 -39.89 8.48 -8.79
N ALA A 39 -39.78 9.61 -8.09
CA ALA A 39 -38.97 10.76 -8.52
C ALA A 39 -38.72 11.70 -7.35
N PRO A 40 -37.44 11.97 -7.01
CA PRO A 40 -36.91 13.28 -7.36
C PRO A 40 -35.44 13.21 -7.78
N PHE A 41 -35.13 12.42 -8.81
CA PHE A 41 -33.83 12.53 -9.52
C PHE A 41 -34.01 12.86 -11.02
N SER A 42 -35.25 13.07 -11.48
CA SER A 42 -35.56 13.46 -12.87
C SER A 42 -35.12 14.88 -13.25
N LYS A 43 -34.50 15.63 -12.32
CA LYS A 43 -33.96 16.98 -12.54
C LYS A 43 -32.52 17.00 -13.06
N PHE A 44 -31.89 15.84 -13.27
CA PHE A 44 -30.62 15.76 -13.98
C PHE A 44 -30.90 15.39 -15.45
N PRO A 45 -31.18 16.38 -16.32
CA PRO A 45 -31.32 16.10 -17.74
C PRO A 45 -30.01 15.50 -18.25
N VAL A 46 -30.01 14.23 -18.61
CA VAL A 46 -28.96 13.65 -19.44
C VAL A 46 -29.18 14.25 -20.82
N LYS A 47 -28.48 15.35 -21.14
CA LYS A 47 -28.46 15.87 -22.50
C LYS A 47 -27.84 14.77 -23.37
N SER A 48 -28.64 14.15 -24.23
CA SER A 48 -28.21 13.05 -25.11
C SER A 48 -27.51 13.54 -26.38
N GLU A 49 -27.43 14.85 -26.59
CA GLU A 49 -26.79 15.44 -27.76
C GLU A 49 -25.36 15.86 -27.41
N TYR A 50 -24.43 14.92 -27.57
CA TYR A 50 -23.05 15.28 -27.87
C TYR A 50 -23.08 15.85 -29.30
N SER A 51 -23.06 17.18 -29.42
CA SER A 51 -23.05 17.89 -30.69
C SER A 51 -21.96 17.35 -31.63
N ARG A 52 -22.13 17.50 -32.95
CA ARG A 52 -21.03 17.28 -33.91
C ARG A 52 -19.89 18.22 -33.53
N LEU A 53 -18.82 17.67 -32.96
CA LEU A 53 -17.66 18.44 -32.53
C LEU A 53 -16.94 18.98 -33.78
N GLU A 54 -16.76 20.29 -33.83
CA GLU A 54 -16.05 20.99 -34.90
C GLU A 54 -14.56 21.08 -34.58
N TYR A 55 -13.74 21.33 -35.61
CA TYR A 55 -12.33 21.65 -35.37
C TYR A 55 -12.19 22.97 -34.60
N PRO A 56 -11.19 23.10 -33.71
CA PRO A 56 -10.92 24.35 -33.03
C PRO A 56 -10.69 25.50 -34.00
N LYS A 57 -11.33 26.65 -33.76
CA LYS A 57 -11.07 27.90 -34.49
C LYS A 57 -9.89 28.61 -33.83
N LEU A 58 -8.68 28.24 -34.22
CA LEU A 58 -7.45 28.79 -33.66
C LEU A 58 -7.20 30.23 -34.14
N GLU A 59 -6.74 31.09 -33.23
CA GLU A 59 -6.38 32.48 -33.55
C GLU A 59 -4.98 32.62 -34.16
N LYS A 60 -4.11 31.61 -33.96
CA LYS A 60 -2.74 31.56 -34.47
C LYS A 60 -2.45 30.21 -35.12
N GLU A 61 -1.41 30.18 -35.96
CA GLU A 61 -0.88 28.92 -36.50
C GLU A 61 -0.32 28.03 -35.39
N LEU A 62 -0.42 26.72 -35.58
CA LEU A 62 0.08 25.75 -34.61
C LEU A 62 1.60 25.74 -34.58
N PRO A 63 2.21 25.65 -33.39
CA PRO A 63 3.64 25.41 -33.27
C PRO A 63 4.07 24.09 -33.90
N VAL A 64 5.33 24.01 -34.33
CA VAL A 64 5.92 22.77 -34.85
C VAL A 64 5.84 21.66 -33.79
N GLY A 65 5.48 20.45 -34.23
CA GLY A 65 5.33 19.30 -33.33
C GLY A 65 4.01 19.25 -32.58
N ILE A 66 3.09 20.20 -32.81
CA ILE A 66 1.74 20.19 -32.24
C ILE A 66 0.71 20.02 -33.36
N SER A 67 -0.25 19.13 -33.14
CA SER A 67 -1.47 19.00 -33.97
C SER A 67 -2.71 19.02 -33.09
N VAL A 68 -3.83 19.45 -33.64
CA VAL A 68 -5.15 19.34 -32.99
C VAL A 68 -6.13 18.65 -33.91
N ASN A 69 -6.97 17.79 -33.33
CA ASN A 69 -8.14 17.24 -33.99
C ASN A 69 -9.42 17.87 -33.39
N LYS A 70 -10.59 17.29 -33.65
CA LYS A 70 -11.87 17.83 -33.15
C LYS A 70 -12.02 17.79 -31.63
N THR A 71 -11.28 16.91 -30.95
CA THR A 71 -11.47 16.60 -29.53
C THR A 71 -10.17 16.49 -28.74
N HIS A 72 -9.04 16.44 -29.42
CA HIS A 72 -7.74 16.17 -28.83
C HIS A 72 -6.67 17.12 -29.34
N PHE A 73 -5.76 17.39 -28.43
CA PHE A 73 -4.46 17.99 -28.62
C PHE A 73 -3.43 16.87 -28.76
N GLN A 74 -2.48 17.02 -29.67
CA GLN A 74 -1.39 16.08 -29.88
C GLN A 74 -0.04 16.81 -29.85
N VAL A 75 0.93 16.25 -29.15
CA VAL A 75 2.30 16.75 -29.05
C VAL A 75 3.30 15.67 -29.45
N SER A 76 4.29 16.04 -30.26
CA SER A 76 5.37 15.14 -30.67
C SER A 76 6.33 14.88 -29.52
N ILE A 77 6.77 13.63 -29.38
CA ILE A 77 7.65 13.19 -28.29
C ILE A 77 9.01 12.69 -28.78
N GLY A 78 9.38 12.99 -30.04
CA GLY A 78 10.57 12.45 -30.70
C GLY A 78 10.30 11.12 -31.42
N ASN A 79 11.19 10.74 -32.35
CA ASN A 79 11.12 9.49 -33.15
C ASN A 79 9.82 9.27 -33.96
N GLY A 80 9.05 10.33 -34.22
CA GLY A 80 7.77 10.27 -34.93
C GLY A 80 6.57 9.88 -34.06
N ASP A 81 6.78 9.65 -32.76
CA ASP A 81 5.68 9.35 -31.84
C ASP A 81 4.94 10.63 -31.41
N MET A 82 3.64 10.48 -31.15
CA MET A 82 2.75 11.54 -30.66
C MET A 82 2.08 11.12 -29.35
N ARG A 83 1.87 12.07 -28.44
CA ARG A 83 1.01 11.92 -27.26
C ARG A 83 -0.27 12.70 -27.46
N GLU A 84 -1.39 12.05 -27.18
CA GLU A 84 -2.73 12.60 -27.40
C GLU A 84 -3.44 12.89 -26.07
N TYR A 85 -4.10 14.03 -26.00
CA TYR A 85 -4.85 14.51 -24.84
C TYR A 85 -6.21 15.02 -25.27
N LEU A 86 -7.28 14.51 -24.67
CA LEU A 86 -8.61 15.14 -24.77
C LEU A 86 -8.53 16.59 -24.27
N PHE A 87 -9.15 17.54 -24.97
CA PHE A 87 -9.20 18.94 -24.53
C PHE A 87 -9.67 19.12 -23.08
N PRO A 88 -10.78 18.51 -22.62
CA PRO A 88 -11.17 18.63 -21.22
C PRO A 88 -10.15 18.02 -20.25
N ALA A 89 -9.47 16.93 -20.61
CA ALA A 89 -8.44 16.34 -19.77
C ALA A 89 -7.18 17.22 -19.69
N LEU A 90 -6.80 17.87 -20.79
CA LEU A 90 -5.72 18.84 -20.81
C LEU A 90 -6.09 20.05 -19.94
N ARG A 91 -7.29 20.61 -20.07
CA ARG A 91 -7.75 21.70 -19.19
C ARG A 91 -7.77 21.29 -17.71
N ASP A 92 -8.20 20.06 -17.41
CA ASP A 92 -8.28 19.52 -16.05
C ASP A 92 -6.91 19.44 -15.37
N SER A 93 -5.84 19.27 -16.15
CA SER A 93 -4.48 19.17 -15.64
C SER A 93 -3.80 20.52 -15.36
N CYS A 94 -4.46 21.65 -15.67
CA CYS A 94 -3.91 22.99 -15.44
C CYS A 94 -3.49 23.21 -13.98
N LYS A 95 -2.26 23.70 -13.77
CA LYS A 95 -1.67 24.00 -12.45
C LYS A 95 -1.39 25.49 -12.23
N CYS A 96 -1.95 26.39 -13.04
CA CYS A 96 -1.77 27.82 -12.84
C CYS A 96 -2.33 28.28 -11.47
N PRO A 97 -1.89 29.42 -10.91
CA PRO A 97 -2.31 29.86 -9.57
C PRO A 97 -3.83 30.08 -9.40
N ILE A 98 -4.57 30.28 -10.49
CA ILE A 98 -6.03 30.42 -10.47
C ILE A 98 -6.68 29.02 -10.33
N CYS A 99 -6.14 28.03 -11.03
CA CYS A 99 -6.64 26.65 -11.06
C CYS A 99 -6.23 25.83 -9.83
N VAL A 100 -5.01 26.04 -9.33
CA VAL A 100 -4.43 25.35 -8.18
C VAL A 100 -3.79 26.37 -7.26
N ASP A 101 -4.22 26.40 -6.00
CA ASP A 101 -3.67 27.31 -5.02
C ASP A 101 -2.17 27.03 -4.79
N PRO A 102 -1.30 28.05 -4.89
CA PRO A 102 0.15 27.85 -4.87
C PRO A 102 0.68 27.37 -3.51
N TYR A 103 -0.07 27.49 -2.42
CA TYR A 103 0.37 27.09 -1.09
C TYR A 103 -0.15 25.71 -0.70
N SER A 104 -1.47 25.54 -0.69
CA SER A 104 -2.16 24.29 -0.35
C SER A 104 -2.04 23.20 -1.42
N LYS A 105 -1.73 23.59 -2.67
CA LYS A 105 -1.71 22.71 -3.85
C LYS A 105 -3.07 22.08 -4.18
N GLN A 106 -4.15 22.60 -3.60
CA GLN A 106 -5.51 22.14 -3.86
C GLN A 106 -6.09 22.81 -5.12
N ARG A 107 -6.97 22.10 -5.81
CA ARG A 107 -7.67 22.60 -7.00
C ARG A 107 -8.84 23.52 -6.61
N ASN A 108 -9.06 24.57 -7.37
CA ASN A 108 -10.16 25.53 -7.20
C ASN A 108 -11.39 25.22 -8.09
N PHE A 109 -11.39 24.08 -8.77
CA PHE A 109 -12.46 23.66 -9.67
C PHE A 109 -12.58 22.14 -9.71
N ARG A 110 -13.77 21.65 -10.06
CA ARG A 110 -14.06 20.23 -10.27
C ARG A 110 -13.90 19.90 -11.75
N THR A 111 -13.56 18.67 -12.07
CA THR A 111 -13.55 18.19 -13.47
C THR A 111 -14.89 18.40 -14.17
N SER A 112 -16.01 18.28 -13.43
CA SER A 112 -17.36 18.51 -13.95
C SER A 112 -17.69 19.97 -14.25
N ASP A 113 -16.85 20.92 -13.81
CA ASP A 113 -17.04 22.35 -14.10
C ASP A 113 -16.48 22.71 -15.49
N ILE A 114 -15.65 21.83 -16.09
CA ILE A 114 -15.12 21.99 -17.44
C ILE A 114 -16.25 21.76 -18.45
N PRO A 115 -16.55 22.73 -19.32
CA PRO A 115 -17.59 22.56 -20.35
C PRO A 115 -17.23 21.45 -21.35
N ASN A 116 -18.25 20.72 -21.84
CA ASN A 116 -18.05 19.66 -22.83
C ASN A 116 -17.52 20.21 -24.17
N GLU A 117 -17.82 21.48 -24.46
CA GLU A 117 -17.48 22.20 -25.68
C GLU A 117 -16.15 22.98 -25.56
N ILE A 118 -15.35 22.70 -24.53
CA ILE A 118 -14.05 23.35 -24.35
C ILE A 118 -13.10 23.01 -25.49
N GLN A 119 -12.45 24.03 -26.06
CA GLN A 119 -11.51 23.88 -27.16
C GLN A 119 -10.33 24.84 -26.99
N PRO A 120 -9.13 24.50 -27.49
CA PRO A 120 -8.03 25.46 -27.55
C PRO A 120 -8.39 26.61 -28.49
N ARG A 121 -8.13 27.83 -28.05
CA ARG A 121 -8.23 29.06 -28.85
C ARG A 121 -6.88 29.47 -29.41
N ASN A 122 -5.83 29.35 -28.59
CA ASN A 122 -4.46 29.64 -28.95
C ASN A 122 -3.54 28.63 -28.27
N ILE A 123 -2.49 28.22 -28.98
CA ILE A 123 -1.46 27.30 -28.49
C ILE A 123 -0.11 27.90 -28.86
N GLU A 124 0.73 28.11 -27.84
CA GLU A 124 2.09 28.62 -28.00
C GLU A 124 3.09 27.70 -27.32
N VAL A 125 4.33 27.71 -27.80
CA VAL A 125 5.46 27.01 -27.17
C VAL A 125 6.48 28.07 -26.75
N ASP A 126 6.83 28.04 -25.48
CA ASP A 126 7.81 28.93 -24.85
C ASP A 126 8.88 28.07 -24.16
N GLY A 127 9.97 27.78 -24.86
CA GLY A 127 10.97 26.81 -24.41
C GLY A 127 10.36 25.42 -24.26
N LYS A 128 10.25 24.93 -23.02
CA LYS A 128 9.62 23.64 -22.69
C LYS A 128 8.14 23.75 -22.35
N ASP A 129 7.60 24.95 -22.25
CA ASP A 129 6.23 25.16 -21.83
C ASP A 129 5.29 25.23 -23.04
N ILE A 130 4.23 24.42 -22.98
CA ILE A 130 3.07 24.52 -23.85
C ILE A 130 2.03 25.39 -23.14
N ILE A 131 1.65 26.47 -23.80
CA ILE A 131 0.77 27.51 -23.29
C ILE A 131 -0.54 27.43 -24.09
N VAL A 132 -1.65 27.16 -23.40
CA VAL A 132 -2.97 26.99 -24.03
C VAL A 132 -3.97 27.98 -23.46
N GLN A 133 -4.63 28.72 -24.35
CA GLN A 133 -5.81 29.53 -24.03
C GLN A 133 -7.07 28.83 -24.53
N TRP A 134 -8.19 29.02 -23.84
CA TRP A 134 -9.40 28.22 -24.04
C TRP A 134 -10.57 29.03 -24.58
N THR A 135 -11.33 28.42 -25.48
CA THR A 135 -12.69 28.81 -25.84
C THR A 135 -13.65 27.95 -25.03
N ASN A 136 -14.72 28.57 -24.50
CA ASN A 136 -15.68 27.92 -23.59
C ASN A 136 -15.01 27.32 -22.35
N ASP A 137 -14.16 28.11 -21.67
CA ASP A 137 -13.57 27.71 -20.40
C ASP A 137 -14.64 27.65 -19.28
N ILE A 138 -14.25 27.17 -18.10
CA ILE A 138 -15.05 27.11 -16.88
C ILE A 138 -15.70 28.48 -16.62
N PRO A 139 -17.02 28.55 -16.39
CA PRO A 139 -17.69 29.79 -16.05
C PRO A 139 -16.99 30.54 -14.90
N GLY A 140 -16.64 31.81 -15.14
CA GLY A 140 -15.87 32.64 -14.20
C GLY A 140 -14.37 32.76 -14.53
N TYR A 141 -13.84 31.91 -15.41
CA TYR A 141 -12.52 32.09 -16.00
C TYR A 141 -12.68 32.93 -17.27
N ASP A 142 -12.00 34.08 -17.32
CA ASP A 142 -12.07 34.97 -18.47
C ASP A 142 -11.21 34.48 -19.65
N THR A 143 -11.31 35.20 -20.76
CA THR A 143 -10.60 34.91 -22.01
C THR A 143 -9.08 35.06 -21.92
N SER A 144 -8.54 35.63 -20.84
CA SER A 144 -7.09 35.73 -20.58
C SER A 144 -6.54 34.51 -19.84
N HIS A 145 -7.41 33.66 -19.28
CA HIS A 145 -6.97 32.45 -18.60
C HIS A 145 -6.11 31.59 -19.54
N THR A 146 -4.96 31.20 -19.00
CA THR A 146 -3.94 30.49 -19.75
C THR A 146 -3.47 29.30 -18.91
N SER A 147 -3.53 28.11 -19.49
CA SER A 147 -2.89 26.93 -18.93
C SER A 147 -1.46 26.83 -19.43
N ARG A 148 -0.53 26.56 -18.51
CA ARG A 148 0.88 26.31 -18.83
C ARG A 148 1.24 24.88 -18.42
N TYR A 149 1.84 24.14 -19.34
CA TYR A 149 2.25 22.76 -19.16
C TYR A 149 3.70 22.58 -19.55
N ASP A 150 4.50 22.00 -18.67
CA ASP A 150 5.83 21.55 -19.03
C ASP A 150 5.70 20.32 -19.95
N ILE A 151 6.38 20.32 -21.10
CA ILE A 151 6.28 19.25 -22.09
C ILE A 151 6.69 17.88 -21.52
N ASP A 152 7.69 17.83 -20.64
CA ASP A 152 8.13 16.59 -19.99
C ASP A 152 7.00 16.04 -19.11
N THR A 153 6.25 16.93 -18.45
CA THR A 153 5.03 16.54 -17.73
C THR A 153 3.87 16.14 -18.63
N LEU A 154 3.74 16.64 -19.86
CA LEU A 154 2.74 16.13 -20.82
C LEU A 154 3.19 14.83 -21.49
N ILE A 155 4.47 14.51 -21.54
CA ILE A 155 4.91 13.19 -22.04
C ILE A 155 4.71 12.14 -20.94
N VAL A 156 4.91 12.55 -19.69
CA VAL A 156 4.84 11.72 -18.49
C VAL A 156 3.94 12.42 -17.42
N PRO A 157 2.59 12.43 -17.62
CA PRO A 157 1.61 13.20 -16.81
C PRO A 157 1.56 12.85 -15.34
N VAL A 158 2.12 11.70 -14.99
CA VAL A 158 2.34 11.27 -13.62
C VAL A 158 3.84 11.10 -13.50
N LYS A 159 4.53 11.94 -12.70
CA LYS A 159 5.95 11.74 -12.37
C LYS A 159 6.17 10.23 -12.17
N SER A 160 6.97 9.63 -13.04
CA SER A 160 7.22 8.18 -13.12
C SER A 160 7.42 7.47 -11.78
N THR A 161 7.85 8.22 -10.76
CA THR A 161 7.78 7.90 -9.33
C THR A 161 6.53 7.13 -8.88
N THR A 162 5.37 7.28 -9.54
CA THR A 162 4.18 6.52 -9.13
C THR A 162 4.23 5.07 -9.60
N LYS A 163 4.70 4.74 -10.82
CA LYS A 163 4.90 3.33 -11.22
C LYS A 163 6.07 2.69 -10.46
N LEU A 164 7.12 3.47 -10.22
CA LEU A 164 8.28 3.07 -9.43
C LEU A 164 7.95 2.89 -7.94
N ILE A 165 6.89 3.48 -7.43
CA ILE A 165 6.54 3.40 -6.00
C ILE A 165 5.04 3.11 -5.84
N ALA A 166 4.49 2.29 -6.74
CA ALA A 166 3.15 1.73 -6.63
C ALA A 166 3.21 0.28 -6.15
N ALA A 167 2.03 -0.30 -5.98
CA ALA A 167 1.85 -1.73 -5.82
C ALA A 167 2.58 -2.56 -6.90
N SER A 168 2.69 -2.05 -8.13
CA SER A 168 3.35 -2.73 -9.26
C SER A 168 4.82 -2.35 -9.45
N ARG A 169 5.46 -1.72 -8.45
CA ARG A 169 6.86 -1.31 -8.57
C ARG A 169 7.79 -2.51 -8.82
N PRO A 170 8.94 -2.32 -9.50
CA PRO A 170 9.94 -3.37 -9.59
C PRO A 170 10.40 -3.81 -8.20
N ARG A 171 10.27 -5.10 -7.89
CA ARG A 171 10.72 -5.71 -6.63
C ARG A 171 11.66 -6.87 -6.94
N ARG A 172 12.88 -6.82 -6.39
CA ARG A 172 13.75 -7.99 -6.39
C ARG A 172 13.22 -9.04 -5.44
N THR A 173 12.73 -10.15 -5.98
CA THR A 173 12.41 -11.33 -5.18
C THR A 173 13.68 -12.10 -4.80
N TRP A 174 13.71 -12.67 -3.60
CA TRP A 174 14.91 -13.32 -3.05
C TRP A 174 14.61 -14.65 -2.36
N GLY A 175 15.64 -15.50 -2.29
CA GLY A 175 15.70 -16.70 -1.44
C GLY A 175 16.91 -16.63 -0.50
N ARG A 176 17.14 -17.70 0.26
CA ARG A 176 18.18 -17.80 1.30
C ARG A 176 19.56 -17.41 0.80
N GLU A 177 20.04 -17.99 -0.30
CA GLU A 177 21.42 -17.79 -0.77
C GLU A 177 21.69 -16.30 -1.07
N TRP A 178 20.75 -15.64 -1.76
CA TRP A 178 20.88 -14.23 -2.10
C TRP A 178 20.81 -13.36 -0.85
N MET A 179 19.86 -13.62 0.05
CA MET A 179 19.69 -12.82 1.26
C MET A 179 20.88 -12.97 2.21
N ASN A 180 21.48 -14.16 2.33
CA ASN A 180 22.71 -14.36 3.11
C ASN A 180 23.88 -13.49 2.64
N LYS A 181 23.98 -13.22 1.33
CA LYS A 181 25.06 -12.42 0.73
C LYS A 181 24.75 -10.92 0.66
N SER A 182 23.48 -10.55 0.66
CA SER A 182 23.01 -9.21 0.26
C SER A 182 22.19 -8.51 1.34
N GLN A 183 22.33 -8.93 2.60
CA GLN A 183 21.70 -8.27 3.75
C GLN A 183 22.06 -6.78 3.74
N PHE A 184 21.07 -5.93 3.99
CA PHE A 184 21.33 -4.50 4.15
C PHE A 184 21.36 -4.16 5.64
N TRP A 185 22.56 -3.87 6.14
CA TRP A 185 22.78 -3.37 7.50
C TRP A 185 23.17 -1.90 7.47
N ILE A 186 22.55 -1.10 8.33
CA ILE A 186 22.89 0.31 8.55
C ILE A 186 23.12 0.56 10.04
N SER A 187 24.07 1.44 10.38
CA SER A 187 24.27 1.84 11.78
C SER A 187 23.11 2.73 12.24
N TYR A 188 22.85 2.77 13.55
CA TYR A 188 21.85 3.68 14.11
C TYR A 188 22.15 5.14 13.77
N ASP A 189 23.42 5.54 13.85
CA ASP A 189 23.84 6.91 13.55
C ASP A 189 23.59 7.27 12.08
N ASP A 190 23.97 6.40 11.15
CA ASP A 190 23.70 6.64 9.72
C ASP A 190 22.20 6.69 9.44
N TYR A 191 21.42 5.79 10.05
CA TYR A 191 19.97 5.76 9.86
C TYR A 191 19.28 7.04 10.35
N MET A 192 19.72 7.57 11.50
CA MET A 192 19.10 8.72 12.14
C MET A 192 19.62 10.06 11.61
N ASN A 193 20.92 10.13 11.31
CA ASN A 193 21.64 11.40 11.12
C ASN A 193 22.29 11.54 9.73
N ASN A 194 22.36 10.48 8.92
CA ASN A 194 22.94 10.52 7.58
C ASN A 194 21.86 10.34 6.50
N GLU A 195 21.47 11.44 5.88
CA GLU A 195 20.39 11.46 4.90
C GLU A 195 20.65 10.59 3.66
N VAL A 196 21.90 10.50 3.19
CA VAL A 196 22.27 9.70 2.01
C VAL A 196 22.23 8.20 2.32
N GLU A 197 22.79 7.80 3.47
CA GLU A 197 22.74 6.40 3.92
C GLU A 197 21.31 5.96 4.25
N PHE A 198 20.52 6.85 4.86
CA PHE A 198 19.10 6.63 5.04
C PHE A 198 18.36 6.46 3.70
N ALA A 199 18.70 7.23 2.68
CA ALA A 199 18.16 7.05 1.33
C ALA A 199 18.53 5.69 0.73
N PHE A 200 19.77 5.22 0.91
CA PHE A 200 20.16 3.86 0.51
C PHE A 200 19.39 2.77 1.26
N ALA A 201 19.14 2.96 2.56
CA ALA A 201 18.32 2.05 3.36
C ALA A 201 16.88 2.00 2.87
N MET A 202 16.29 3.15 2.56
CA MET A 202 14.95 3.25 1.97
C MET A 202 14.86 2.62 0.60
N ARG A 203 15.90 2.75 -0.24
CA ARG A 203 15.99 2.02 -1.51
C ARG A 203 16.00 0.52 -1.27
N SER A 204 16.86 0.05 -0.37
CA SER A 204 16.98 -1.38 -0.07
C SER A 204 15.64 -1.95 0.39
N LEU A 205 14.97 -1.28 1.34
CA LEU A 205 13.63 -1.67 1.80
C LEU A 205 12.58 -1.61 0.66
N CYS A 206 12.68 -0.61 -0.22
CA CYS A 206 11.83 -0.50 -1.41
C CYS A 206 12.16 -1.53 -2.52
N ASP A 207 13.29 -2.23 -2.47
CA ASP A 207 13.60 -3.30 -3.44
C ASP A 207 13.32 -4.68 -2.84
N THR A 208 13.83 -4.94 -1.63
CA THR A 208 13.85 -6.27 -1.00
C THR A 208 12.74 -6.48 0.02
N GLY A 209 12.18 -5.41 0.59
CA GLY A 209 11.19 -5.51 1.67
C GLY A 209 11.78 -5.91 3.03
N LEU A 210 13.11 -5.94 3.20
CA LEU A 210 13.79 -6.34 4.44
C LEU A 210 15.12 -5.59 4.61
N ILE A 211 15.31 -4.91 5.75
CA ILE A 211 16.58 -4.28 6.15
C ILE A 211 16.84 -4.48 7.65
N PHE A 212 18.08 -4.24 8.07
CA PHE A 212 18.53 -4.35 9.45
C PHE A 212 19.26 -3.08 9.89
N ILE A 213 19.05 -2.71 11.15
CA ILE A 213 19.71 -1.61 11.82
C ILE A 213 20.50 -2.19 12.99
N LYS A 214 21.72 -1.70 13.22
CA LYS A 214 22.60 -2.12 14.32
C LYS A 214 23.11 -0.93 15.11
N ASP A 215 23.77 -1.22 16.22
CA ASP A 215 24.40 -0.21 17.09
C ASP A 215 23.38 0.78 17.68
N ILE A 216 22.14 0.32 17.90
CA ILE A 216 21.05 1.10 18.49
C ILE A 216 21.33 1.25 20.01
N PRO A 217 21.19 2.46 20.58
CA PRO A 217 21.31 2.66 22.01
C PRO A 217 20.38 1.73 22.81
N ASP A 218 20.83 1.26 23.98
CA ASP A 218 20.05 0.42 24.87
C ASP A 218 18.90 1.21 25.51
N SER A 219 17.83 1.40 24.73
CA SER A 219 16.62 2.09 25.14
C SER A 219 15.40 1.57 24.38
N ARG A 220 14.34 1.29 25.14
CA ARG A 220 13.04 0.86 24.63
C ARG A 220 12.34 1.93 23.79
N GLU A 221 12.68 3.19 23.97
CA GLU A 221 12.07 4.31 23.23
C GLU A 221 12.57 4.37 21.78
N GLU A 222 13.70 3.72 21.47
CA GLU A 222 14.32 3.83 20.14
C GLU A 222 13.46 3.25 19.02
N VAL A 223 12.63 2.24 19.29
CA VAL A 223 11.75 1.66 18.24
C VAL A 223 10.77 2.69 17.67
N GLU A 224 10.29 3.61 18.51
CA GLU A 224 9.41 4.70 18.07
C GLU A 224 10.16 5.72 17.23
N LYS A 225 11.39 6.09 17.62
CA LYS A 225 12.24 7.03 16.86
C LYS A 225 12.60 6.46 15.48
N LEU A 226 12.97 5.18 15.43
CA LEU A 226 13.26 4.47 14.18
C LEU A 226 12.03 4.44 13.26
N ALA A 227 10.85 4.10 13.80
CA ALA A 227 9.62 4.06 13.01
C ALA A 227 9.23 5.46 12.50
N THR A 228 9.21 6.47 13.38
CA THR A 228 8.80 7.84 13.07
C THR A 228 9.72 8.56 12.09
N ARG A 229 10.99 8.14 11.98
CA ARG A 229 11.91 8.58 10.93
C ARG A 229 11.40 8.22 9.53
N MET A 230 10.80 7.03 9.37
CA MET A 230 10.25 6.55 8.09
C MET A 230 8.88 7.17 7.80
N GLY A 231 8.00 7.20 8.82
CA GLY A 231 6.64 7.71 8.74
C GLY A 231 5.90 7.60 10.08
N PRO A 232 4.71 8.19 10.23
CA PRO A 232 3.96 8.14 11.48
C PRO A 232 3.65 6.69 11.90
N LEU A 233 3.62 6.46 13.22
CA LEU A 233 3.26 5.18 13.79
C LEU A 233 1.82 4.78 13.40
N ARG A 234 1.65 3.52 13.02
CA ARG A 234 0.35 2.87 12.92
C ARG A 234 -0.05 2.37 14.30
N ASN A 235 -0.85 3.19 15.01
CA ASN A 235 -1.41 2.79 16.29
C ASN A 235 -2.42 1.65 16.11
N THR A 236 -2.39 0.67 17.00
CA THR A 236 -3.30 -0.49 16.99
C THR A 236 -3.88 -0.70 18.39
N PHE A 237 -4.69 -1.75 18.59
CA PHE A 237 -5.13 -2.11 19.95
C PHE A 237 -3.99 -2.62 20.84
N TYR A 238 -2.80 -2.90 20.29
CA TYR A 238 -1.58 -3.14 21.08
C TYR A 238 -0.90 -1.84 21.54
N GLY A 239 -1.39 -0.67 21.09
CA GLY A 239 -0.78 0.63 21.33
C GLY A 239 0.15 1.10 20.20
N PRO A 240 0.83 2.24 20.39
CA PRO A 240 1.74 2.83 19.39
C PRO A 240 3.02 2.01 19.21
N THR A 241 3.47 1.36 20.30
CA THR A 241 4.54 0.35 20.33
C THR A 241 4.14 -0.74 21.33
N TRP A 242 4.73 -1.93 21.23
CA TRP A 242 4.42 -3.05 22.13
C TRP A 242 5.66 -3.89 22.44
N ASP A 243 5.55 -4.74 23.45
CA ASP A 243 6.65 -5.58 23.91
C ASP A 243 6.40 -7.06 23.61
N VAL A 244 7.40 -7.72 23.05
CA VAL A 244 7.43 -9.16 22.83
C VAL A 244 8.34 -9.78 23.88
N ARG A 245 7.72 -10.26 24.96
CA ARG A 245 8.35 -10.98 26.07
C ARG A 245 7.54 -12.23 26.38
N SER A 246 8.18 -13.28 26.86
CA SER A 246 7.44 -14.45 27.35
C SER A 246 6.73 -14.11 28.65
N ILE A 247 5.40 -14.22 28.68
CA ILE A 247 4.57 -14.00 29.87
C ILE A 247 3.70 -15.24 30.15
N PRO A 248 3.42 -15.58 31.43
CA PRO A 248 2.44 -16.60 31.76
C PRO A 248 1.04 -16.24 31.22
N GLN A 249 0.29 -17.20 30.66
CA GLN A 249 -1.06 -17.02 30.12
C GLN A 249 -1.19 -15.98 28.99
N ALA A 250 -0.25 -16.01 28.05
CA ALA A 250 -0.25 -15.16 26.86
C ALA A 250 -1.54 -15.27 26.02
N THR A 251 -2.15 -14.12 25.69
CA THR A 251 -3.30 -14.00 24.76
C THR A 251 -2.88 -13.96 23.29
N ASN A 252 -1.57 -13.90 23.02
CA ASN A 252 -1.01 -13.94 21.67
C ASN A 252 0.20 -14.90 21.68
N VAL A 253 0.26 -15.78 20.68
CA VAL A 253 1.36 -16.75 20.51
C VAL A 253 2.74 -16.10 20.46
N ALA A 254 2.83 -14.83 20.03
CA ALA A 254 4.05 -14.04 20.05
C ALA A 254 4.68 -13.93 21.45
N TYR A 255 3.89 -14.04 22.52
CA TYR A 255 4.35 -13.97 23.91
C TYR A 255 4.61 -15.34 24.55
N THR A 256 4.75 -16.38 23.73
CA THR A 256 5.15 -17.73 24.16
C THR A 256 6.59 -18.03 23.74
N ASN A 257 7.17 -19.10 24.28
CA ASN A 257 8.51 -19.59 23.92
C ASN A 257 8.50 -20.66 22.81
N GLN A 258 7.32 -21.06 22.34
CA GLN A 258 7.14 -22.10 21.32
C GLN A 258 7.63 -21.63 19.95
N PHE A 259 7.78 -22.57 19.00
CA PHE A 259 7.98 -22.23 17.60
C PHE A 259 6.78 -21.44 17.08
N LEU A 260 7.04 -20.34 16.37
CA LEU A 260 6.02 -19.56 15.69
C LEU A 260 6.28 -19.65 14.19
N GLY A 261 5.38 -20.34 13.48
CA GLY A 261 5.47 -20.54 12.03
C GLY A 261 5.32 -19.24 11.25
N PHE A 262 5.53 -19.32 9.93
CA PHE A 262 5.46 -18.16 9.06
C PHE A 262 4.09 -17.51 9.09
N HIS A 263 4.07 -16.21 9.37
CA HIS A 263 2.85 -15.43 9.45
C HIS A 263 3.10 -13.96 9.07
N MET A 264 2.01 -13.24 8.91
CA MET A 264 1.93 -11.81 8.71
C MET A 264 1.01 -11.23 9.77
N ASP A 265 1.39 -10.09 10.33
CA ASP A 265 0.69 -9.54 11.47
C ASP A 265 -0.60 -8.84 11.08
N LEU A 266 -1.59 -8.96 11.96
CA LEU A 266 -2.87 -8.26 11.95
C LEU A 266 -3.69 -8.45 10.66
N MET A 267 -3.60 -9.62 10.01
CA MET A 267 -4.39 -9.95 8.81
C MET A 267 -5.90 -9.90 9.00
N TYR A 268 -6.39 -9.92 10.25
CA TYR A 268 -7.79 -9.69 10.62
C TYR A 268 -8.23 -8.21 10.58
N MET A 269 -7.33 -7.26 10.34
CA MET A 269 -7.68 -5.85 10.15
C MET A 269 -8.00 -5.54 8.67
N ARG A 270 -8.83 -4.50 8.44
CA ARG A 270 -9.12 -3.97 7.09
C ARG A 270 -7.89 -3.36 6.42
N GLU A 271 -7.03 -2.76 7.22
CA GLU A 271 -5.78 -2.13 6.82
C GLU A 271 -4.68 -2.69 7.72
N PRO A 272 -4.18 -3.90 7.39
CA PRO A 272 -3.04 -4.43 8.11
C PRO A 272 -1.83 -3.50 7.93
N PRO A 273 -0.93 -3.40 8.93
CA PRO A 273 0.27 -2.59 8.84
C PRO A 273 1.08 -2.89 7.57
N GLY A 274 1.62 -1.84 6.95
CA GLY A 274 2.48 -1.97 5.78
C GLY A 274 3.87 -2.50 6.14
N TYR A 275 4.45 -1.97 7.21
CA TYR A 275 5.79 -2.32 7.69
C TYR A 275 5.78 -2.62 9.19
N GLN A 276 6.62 -3.56 9.59
CA GLN A 276 6.85 -3.94 10.97
C GLN A 276 8.31 -3.75 11.34
N LEU A 277 8.54 -3.23 12.55
CA LEU A 277 9.83 -3.11 13.18
C LEU A 277 9.88 -4.02 14.40
N LEU A 278 11.00 -4.71 14.60
CA LEU A 278 11.28 -5.47 15.83
C LEU A 278 12.70 -5.14 16.30
N HIS A 279 12.78 -4.30 17.34
CA HIS A 279 14.02 -3.88 17.99
C HIS A 279 14.36 -4.81 19.15
N CYS A 280 15.54 -5.40 19.15
CA CYS A 280 16.02 -6.31 20.17
C CYS A 280 16.70 -5.57 21.32
N LEU A 281 16.16 -5.74 22.53
CA LEU A 281 16.69 -5.16 23.78
C LEU A 281 17.42 -6.22 24.61
N GLU A 282 16.88 -7.44 24.65
CA GLU A 282 17.54 -8.58 25.29
C GLU A 282 17.38 -9.82 24.41
N ASN A 283 18.45 -10.58 24.20
CA ASN A 283 18.36 -11.90 23.58
C ASN A 283 19.51 -12.81 24.05
N SER A 284 19.39 -13.31 25.27
CA SER A 284 20.35 -14.23 25.87
C SER A 284 19.84 -15.68 25.93
N CYS A 285 18.74 -15.98 25.25
CA CYS A 285 18.16 -17.33 25.20
C CYS A 285 18.87 -18.21 24.18
N ASP A 286 18.92 -19.52 24.43
CA ASP A 286 19.24 -20.50 23.39
C ASP A 286 18.07 -20.63 22.41
N GLY A 287 18.36 -20.62 21.11
CA GLY A 287 17.37 -20.56 20.03
C GLY A 287 16.79 -19.16 19.81
N GLY A 288 15.58 -19.10 19.26
CA GLY A 288 14.84 -17.84 19.09
C GLY A 288 15.26 -17.01 17.89
N GLU A 289 15.99 -17.63 16.96
CA GLU A 289 16.36 -17.09 15.66
C GLU A 289 15.11 -16.63 14.91
N SER A 290 15.20 -15.44 14.34
CA SER A 290 14.21 -14.86 13.46
C SER A 290 14.35 -15.48 12.07
N MET A 291 13.23 -15.88 11.48
CA MET A 291 13.16 -16.49 10.15
C MET A 291 12.33 -15.60 9.23
N PHE A 292 12.76 -15.44 7.97
CA PHE A 292 12.10 -14.62 6.96
C PHE A 292 12.04 -15.38 5.62
N SER A 293 10.93 -15.22 4.91
CA SER A 293 10.76 -15.75 3.55
C SER A 293 9.99 -14.77 2.68
N ASP A 294 10.38 -14.64 1.41
CA ASP A 294 9.75 -13.69 0.47
C ASP A 294 8.50 -14.31 -0.16
N GLY A 295 7.33 -13.85 0.26
CA GLY A 295 6.05 -14.31 -0.28
C GLY A 295 5.91 -14.08 -1.78
N PHE A 296 6.56 -13.03 -2.32
CA PHE A 296 6.53 -12.77 -3.76
C PHE A 296 7.43 -13.76 -4.52
N HIS A 297 8.51 -14.23 -3.89
CA HIS A 297 9.35 -15.28 -4.45
C HIS A 297 8.57 -16.60 -4.55
N ALA A 298 7.90 -17.02 -3.46
CA ALA A 298 7.06 -18.21 -3.45
C ALA A 298 5.91 -18.13 -4.46
N ALA A 299 5.23 -16.98 -4.55
CA ALA A 299 4.16 -16.76 -5.52
C ALA A 299 4.64 -16.83 -6.99
N LYS A 300 5.84 -16.32 -7.29
CA LYS A 300 6.47 -16.51 -8.62
C LYS A 300 6.78 -17.98 -8.91
N GLN A 301 7.21 -18.75 -7.91
CA GLN A 301 7.44 -20.18 -8.07
C GLN A 301 6.13 -20.94 -8.34
N ILE A 302 5.06 -20.65 -7.59
CA ILE A 302 3.72 -21.21 -7.85
C ILE A 302 3.28 -20.96 -9.30
N TYR A 303 3.39 -19.73 -9.79
CA TYR A 303 3.00 -19.39 -11.16
C TYR A 303 3.80 -20.17 -12.21
N LYS A 304 5.12 -20.37 -11.98
CA LYS A 304 5.97 -21.19 -12.85
C LYS A 304 5.60 -22.67 -12.82
N MET A 305 5.18 -23.19 -11.67
CA MET A 305 4.74 -24.58 -11.53
C MET A 305 3.39 -24.82 -12.21
N GLY A 306 2.49 -23.84 -12.18
CA GLY A 306 1.21 -23.91 -12.85
C GLY A 306 0.36 -22.64 -12.66
N PRO A 307 -0.03 -21.94 -13.73
CA PRO A 307 -0.90 -20.77 -13.63
C PRO A 307 -2.24 -21.04 -12.93
N GLU A 308 -2.82 -22.26 -13.06
CA GLU A 308 -4.06 -22.64 -12.35
C GLU A 308 -3.87 -22.61 -10.82
N LEU A 309 -2.72 -23.06 -10.30
CA LEU A 309 -2.40 -23.00 -8.87
C LEU A 309 -2.34 -21.55 -8.39
N PHE A 310 -1.73 -20.68 -9.19
CA PHE A 310 -1.65 -19.25 -8.90
C PHE A 310 -3.05 -18.62 -8.88
N ASP A 311 -3.87 -18.88 -9.90
CA ASP A 311 -5.22 -18.33 -10.01
C ASP A 311 -6.10 -18.74 -8.81
N ILE A 312 -6.04 -20.01 -8.38
CA ILE A 312 -6.72 -20.50 -7.19
C ILE A 312 -6.35 -19.68 -5.94
N LEU A 313 -5.06 -19.36 -5.76
CA LEU A 313 -4.57 -18.57 -4.63
C LEU A 313 -4.89 -17.07 -4.74
N THR A 314 -5.21 -16.59 -5.94
CA THR A 314 -5.71 -15.22 -6.15
C THR A 314 -7.22 -15.08 -5.93
N ASP A 315 -7.98 -16.15 -6.14
CA ASP A 315 -9.45 -16.13 -6.06
C ASP A 315 -9.98 -16.45 -4.67
N VAL A 316 -9.40 -17.47 -4.01
CA VAL A 316 -9.90 -17.95 -2.72
C VAL A 316 -9.44 -17.04 -1.58
N GLN A 317 -10.42 -16.48 -0.87
CA GLN A 317 -10.16 -15.63 0.30
C GLN A 317 -10.09 -16.44 1.60
N LEU A 318 -8.92 -16.38 2.26
CA LEU A 318 -8.75 -16.85 3.62
C LEU A 318 -9.42 -15.90 4.61
N CYS A 319 -10.12 -16.46 5.59
CA CYS A 319 -10.66 -15.73 6.72
C CYS A 319 -9.58 -15.58 7.80
N TYR A 320 -9.50 -14.41 8.41
CA TYR A 320 -8.67 -14.13 9.58
C TYR A 320 -9.53 -13.56 10.69
N GLU A 321 -9.31 -14.01 11.91
CA GLU A 321 -10.06 -13.52 13.08
C GLU A 321 -9.15 -13.32 14.30
N TYR A 322 -9.52 -12.31 15.08
CA TYR A 322 -9.02 -12.09 16.43
C TYR A 322 -10.25 -11.88 17.30
N ASN A 323 -10.56 -12.82 18.18
CA ASN A 323 -11.79 -12.80 18.99
C ASN A 323 -11.44 -12.93 20.46
N HIS A 324 -11.15 -11.81 21.11
CA HIS A 324 -10.79 -11.72 22.53
C HIS A 324 -11.75 -10.78 23.27
N GLU A 325 -11.82 -10.89 24.59
CA GLU A 325 -12.73 -10.10 25.44
C GLU A 325 -12.64 -8.59 25.18
N GLY A 326 -11.42 -8.07 24.97
CA GLY A 326 -11.17 -6.65 24.75
C GLY A 326 -11.30 -6.17 23.31
N ALA A 327 -11.28 -7.07 22.31
CA ALA A 327 -11.39 -6.68 20.91
C ALA A 327 -11.77 -7.86 19.99
N ILE A 328 -12.62 -7.56 19.00
CA ILE A 328 -13.05 -8.52 17.97
C ILE A 328 -12.75 -7.92 16.60
N TYR A 329 -11.90 -8.59 15.84
CA TYR A 329 -11.58 -8.26 14.45
C TYR A 329 -11.82 -9.47 13.56
N HIS A 330 -12.30 -9.22 12.35
CA HIS A 330 -12.36 -10.21 11.30
C HIS A 330 -12.08 -9.53 9.97
N ASN A 331 -11.35 -10.23 9.10
CA ASN A 331 -11.23 -9.82 7.70
C ASN A 331 -10.94 -11.02 6.80
N ARG A 332 -10.94 -10.77 5.49
CA ARG A 332 -10.71 -11.79 4.47
C ARG A 332 -9.76 -11.25 3.41
N TRP A 333 -8.79 -12.07 3.01
CA TRP A 333 -7.84 -11.72 1.97
C TRP A 333 -7.58 -12.91 1.06
N PRO A 334 -7.39 -12.70 -0.26
CA PRO A 334 -6.79 -13.73 -1.09
C PRO A 334 -5.36 -14.00 -0.63
N VAL A 335 -4.85 -15.21 -0.86
CA VAL A 335 -3.47 -15.56 -0.48
C VAL A 335 -2.49 -14.71 -1.27
N ILE A 336 -2.77 -14.51 -2.56
CA ILE A 336 -2.01 -13.65 -3.47
C ILE A 336 -2.93 -12.56 -4.01
N GLU A 337 -2.58 -11.30 -3.81
CA GLU A 337 -3.31 -10.15 -4.34
C GLU A 337 -2.54 -9.58 -5.53
N THR A 338 -3.13 -9.58 -6.73
CA THR A 338 -2.53 -8.99 -7.93
C THR A 338 -3.07 -7.58 -8.20
N THR A 339 -2.29 -6.75 -8.89
CA THR A 339 -2.83 -5.50 -9.46
C THR A 339 -3.83 -5.78 -10.58
N THR A 340 -4.72 -4.82 -10.86
CA THR A 340 -5.83 -4.98 -11.82
C THR A 340 -5.40 -5.09 -13.29
N MET A 341 -4.12 -4.84 -13.60
CA MET A 341 -3.57 -4.94 -14.95
C MET A 341 -2.99 -6.34 -15.18
N ARG A 342 -3.85 -7.33 -15.43
CA ARG A 342 -3.41 -8.64 -15.94
C ARG A 342 -3.16 -8.53 -17.44
N HIS A 343 -1.89 -8.62 -17.86
CA HIS A 343 -1.59 -8.87 -19.28
C HIS A 343 -1.61 -10.39 -19.52
N PRO A 344 -2.24 -10.91 -20.59
CA PRO A 344 -2.43 -12.36 -20.79
C PRO A 344 -1.12 -13.15 -20.90
N THR A 345 -0.01 -12.49 -21.21
CA THR A 345 1.28 -13.11 -21.56
C THR A 345 2.38 -12.86 -20.52
N GLU A 346 2.08 -12.14 -19.44
CA GLU A 346 3.08 -11.74 -18.45
C GLU A 346 2.67 -12.15 -17.03
N PHE A 347 3.67 -12.37 -16.17
CA PHE A 347 3.44 -12.61 -14.76
C PHE A 347 2.73 -11.39 -14.14
N PRO A 348 1.55 -11.55 -13.53
CA PRO A 348 0.79 -10.41 -13.03
C PRO A 348 1.54 -9.74 -11.86
N PRO A 349 1.64 -8.41 -11.82
CA PRO A 349 2.30 -7.74 -10.70
C PRO A 349 1.56 -8.04 -9.39
N ILE A 350 2.27 -8.62 -8.43
CA ILE A 350 1.75 -8.90 -7.10
C ILE A 350 1.73 -7.59 -6.31
N ARG A 351 0.56 -7.27 -5.75
CA ARG A 351 0.38 -6.17 -4.80
C ARG A 351 0.71 -6.62 -3.38
N HIS A 352 0.15 -7.73 -2.93
CA HIS A 352 0.36 -8.26 -1.58
C HIS A 352 0.34 -9.79 -1.57
N VAL A 353 0.94 -10.36 -0.53
CA VAL A 353 0.66 -11.72 -0.06
C VAL A 353 -0.01 -11.61 1.30
N ASN A 354 -0.93 -12.53 1.60
CA ASN A 354 -1.65 -12.57 2.87
C ASN A 354 -1.67 -13.98 3.41
N TYR A 355 -0.80 -14.25 4.38
CA TYR A 355 -0.63 -15.58 4.95
C TYR A 355 -0.37 -15.49 6.46
N SER A 356 -1.34 -15.94 7.26
CA SER A 356 -1.22 -15.92 8.72
C SER A 356 -2.00 -17.08 9.37
N PRO A 357 -1.51 -18.33 9.26
CA PRO A 357 -2.15 -19.49 9.85
C PRO A 357 -2.54 -19.37 11.33
N PRO A 358 -1.73 -18.75 12.23
CA PRO A 358 -2.09 -18.61 13.64
C PRO A 358 -3.40 -17.84 13.91
N PHE A 359 -3.84 -17.01 12.96
CA PHE A 359 -5.05 -16.20 13.07
C PHE A 359 -6.11 -16.59 12.03
N GLN A 360 -5.96 -17.75 11.36
CA GLN A 360 -6.89 -18.17 10.33
C GLN A 360 -8.23 -18.60 10.96
N GLY A 361 -9.29 -17.90 10.57
CA GLY A 361 -10.65 -18.20 10.99
C GLY A 361 -11.33 -19.27 10.12
N PRO A 362 -12.57 -19.66 10.47
CA PRO A 362 -13.34 -20.65 9.72
C PRO A 362 -13.56 -20.24 8.25
N VAL A 363 -13.29 -21.17 7.34
CA VAL A 363 -13.57 -21.01 5.92
C VAL A 363 -15.03 -21.40 5.65
N HIS A 364 -15.85 -20.45 5.19
CA HIS A 364 -17.26 -20.73 4.92
C HIS A 364 -17.48 -21.33 3.52
N SER A 365 -18.33 -22.34 3.42
CA SER A 365 -18.68 -23.04 2.16
C SER A 365 -19.26 -22.16 1.05
N ARG A 366 -19.69 -20.93 1.36
CA ARG A 366 -20.09 -19.94 0.35
C ARG A 366 -18.89 -19.34 -0.42
N GLN A 367 -17.67 -19.47 0.11
CA GLN A 367 -16.45 -18.85 -0.46
C GLN A 367 -15.71 -19.76 -1.45
N ILE A 368 -15.75 -21.09 -1.24
CA ILE A 368 -14.97 -22.06 -2.04
C ILE A 368 -15.90 -22.89 -2.95
N GLY A 369 -17.16 -22.47 -3.06
CA GLY A 369 -18.22 -23.28 -3.67
C GLY A 369 -18.62 -24.47 -2.78
N ARG A 370 -19.80 -25.04 -3.05
CA ARG A 370 -20.32 -26.18 -2.28
C ARG A 370 -19.65 -27.52 -2.65
N ASN A 371 -18.64 -27.52 -3.51
CA ASN A 371 -18.02 -28.74 -4.03
C ASN A 371 -16.71 -29.05 -3.30
N HIS A 372 -16.62 -30.25 -2.74
CA HIS A 372 -15.42 -30.79 -2.08
C HIS A 372 -14.18 -30.76 -2.99
N HIS A 373 -14.36 -30.86 -4.31
CA HIS A 373 -13.26 -30.84 -5.28
C HIS A 373 -12.51 -29.48 -5.30
N GLU A 374 -13.25 -28.37 -5.32
CA GLU A 374 -12.66 -27.02 -5.31
C GLU A 374 -11.90 -26.74 -4.02
N PHE A 375 -12.45 -27.19 -2.88
CA PHE A 375 -11.75 -27.08 -1.60
C PHE A 375 -10.47 -27.93 -1.55
N LYS A 376 -10.49 -29.12 -2.17
CA LYS A 376 -9.29 -29.95 -2.28
C LYS A 376 -8.21 -29.24 -3.12
N LYS A 377 -8.56 -28.72 -4.30
CA LYS A 377 -7.63 -27.96 -5.16
C LYS A 377 -7.02 -26.77 -4.42
N PHE A 378 -7.85 -26.00 -3.72
CA PHE A 378 -7.38 -24.88 -2.89
C PHE A 378 -6.40 -25.32 -1.81
N ARG A 379 -6.72 -26.38 -1.04
CA ARG A 379 -5.80 -26.89 -0.02
C ARG A 379 -4.49 -27.40 -0.59
N GLU A 380 -4.51 -28.04 -1.76
CA GLU A 380 -3.30 -28.47 -2.45
C GLU A 380 -2.44 -27.27 -2.88
N ALA A 381 -3.04 -26.25 -3.49
CA ALA A 381 -2.33 -25.03 -3.86
C ALA A 381 -1.75 -24.30 -2.63
N LEU A 382 -2.53 -24.19 -1.54
CA LEU A 382 -2.09 -23.56 -0.30
C LEU A 382 -0.97 -24.35 0.37
N LYS A 383 -1.03 -25.69 0.33
CA LYS A 383 0.02 -26.57 0.83
C LYS A 383 1.33 -26.36 0.08
N ILE A 384 1.29 -26.34 -1.26
CA ILE A 384 2.49 -26.08 -2.07
C ILE A 384 3.04 -24.69 -1.73
N PHE A 385 2.18 -23.68 -1.59
CA PHE A 385 2.61 -22.34 -1.22
C PHE A 385 3.31 -22.30 0.14
N SER A 386 2.76 -22.97 1.17
CA SER A 386 3.42 -23.06 2.48
C SER A 386 4.74 -23.82 2.43
N GLU A 387 4.81 -24.92 1.67
CA GLU A 387 6.05 -25.70 1.50
C GLU A 387 7.13 -24.87 0.81
N LEU A 388 6.77 -24.03 -0.17
CA LEU A 388 7.71 -23.12 -0.83
C LEU A 388 8.22 -22.02 0.11
N LEU A 389 7.37 -21.49 1.00
CA LEU A 389 7.79 -20.51 2.01
C LEU A 389 8.78 -21.14 3.01
N GLU A 390 8.50 -22.38 3.44
CA GLU A 390 9.25 -23.13 4.44
C GLU A 390 10.49 -23.84 3.88
N HIS A 391 10.63 -23.91 2.55
CA HIS A 391 11.78 -24.53 1.91
C HIS A 391 13.09 -23.89 2.38
N GLU A 392 14.12 -24.71 2.56
CA GLU A 392 15.41 -24.24 3.09
C GLU A 392 16.04 -23.18 2.19
N GLU A 393 15.87 -23.30 0.87
CA GLU A 393 16.39 -22.34 -0.10
C GLU A 393 15.59 -21.03 -0.14
N SER A 394 14.39 -20.98 0.45
CA SER A 394 13.57 -19.76 0.56
C SER A 394 13.80 -19.05 1.89
N THR A 395 14.17 -19.79 2.93
CA THR A 395 14.21 -19.29 4.31
C THR A 395 15.55 -18.68 4.69
N PHE A 396 15.54 -17.38 4.96
CA PHE A 396 16.63 -16.66 5.59
C PHE A 396 16.45 -16.65 7.11
N GLU A 397 17.54 -16.88 7.86
CA GLU A 397 17.49 -17.01 9.32
C GLU A 397 18.65 -16.23 9.95
N LEU A 398 18.37 -15.47 11.00
CA LEU A 398 19.39 -14.80 11.82
C LEU A 398 18.94 -14.68 13.28
N LYS A 399 19.88 -14.56 14.19
CA LYS A 399 19.62 -14.18 15.57
C LYS A 399 19.86 -12.68 15.72
N LEU A 400 18.85 -11.94 16.18
CA LEU A 400 19.01 -10.53 16.49
C LEU A 400 19.71 -10.38 17.85
N GLU A 401 20.77 -9.59 17.88
CA GLU A 401 21.49 -9.22 19.10
C GLU A 401 20.87 -7.95 19.73
N PRO A 402 21.04 -7.72 21.04
CA PRO A 402 20.72 -6.43 21.65
C PRO A 402 21.31 -5.24 20.87
N GLY A 403 20.51 -4.19 20.68
CA GLY A 403 20.89 -3.03 19.86
C GLY A 403 20.72 -3.24 18.35
N GLN A 404 20.06 -4.32 17.93
CA GLN A 404 19.70 -4.56 16.52
C GLN A 404 18.19 -4.49 16.30
N CYS A 405 17.76 -3.99 15.14
CA CYS A 405 16.36 -3.94 14.73
C CYS A 405 16.21 -4.46 13.30
N VAL A 406 15.17 -5.25 13.06
CA VAL A 406 14.72 -5.60 11.71
C VAL A 406 13.55 -4.72 11.30
N ILE A 407 13.51 -4.33 10.02
CA ILE A 407 12.37 -3.66 9.41
C ILE A 407 11.97 -4.43 8.16
N PHE A 408 10.69 -4.80 8.06
CA PHE A 408 10.19 -5.58 6.94
C PHE A 408 8.80 -5.18 6.48
N GLU A 409 8.53 -5.38 5.18
CA GLU A 409 7.22 -5.17 4.56
C GLU A 409 6.30 -6.35 4.91
N ASN A 410 5.33 -6.11 5.80
CA ASN A 410 4.52 -7.14 6.44
C ASN A 410 3.66 -7.94 5.45
N ARG A 411 3.11 -7.30 4.41
CA ARG A 411 2.31 -7.95 3.36
C ARG A 411 3.12 -8.44 2.15
N ARG A 412 4.40 -8.76 2.38
CA ARG A 412 5.31 -9.40 1.42
C ARG A 412 6.20 -10.43 2.11
N VAL A 413 6.92 -10.02 3.15
CA VAL A 413 7.89 -10.84 3.85
C VAL A 413 7.17 -11.53 5.00
N VAL A 414 6.96 -12.84 4.89
CA VAL A 414 6.48 -13.63 6.03
C VAL A 414 7.62 -13.78 7.03
N HIS A 415 7.28 -13.76 8.32
CA HIS A 415 8.24 -13.88 9.38
C HIS A 415 7.82 -14.96 10.38
N ALA A 416 8.82 -15.56 11.02
CA ALA A 416 8.70 -16.67 11.94
C ALA A 416 9.81 -16.60 12.99
N ARG A 417 9.74 -17.50 13.97
CA ARG A 417 10.75 -17.61 15.02
C ARG A 417 10.94 -19.05 15.45
N ARG A 418 12.21 -19.48 15.56
CA ARG A 418 12.58 -20.75 16.20
C ARG A 418 12.12 -20.80 17.65
N GLN A 419 11.84 -22.00 18.16
CA GLN A 419 11.63 -22.20 19.60
C GLN A 419 12.84 -21.70 20.40
N PHE A 420 12.62 -21.17 21.61
CA PHE A 420 13.71 -20.80 22.50
C PHE A 420 13.47 -21.24 23.95
N ASN A 421 14.56 -21.32 24.71
CA ASN A 421 14.53 -21.73 26.10
C ASN A 421 14.51 -20.51 27.04
N THR A 422 13.40 -20.30 27.74
CA THR A 422 13.26 -19.25 28.76
C THR A 422 13.82 -19.63 30.13
N ALA A 423 14.21 -20.89 30.35
CA ALA A 423 14.89 -21.30 31.57
C ALA A 423 16.35 -20.81 31.61
N VAL A 424 16.93 -20.56 30.43
CA VAL A 424 18.30 -20.09 30.26
C VAL A 424 18.23 -18.78 29.46
N GLY A 425 18.22 -17.65 30.17
CA GLY A 425 18.27 -16.31 29.56
C GLY A 425 16.92 -15.61 29.41
N ARG A 426 16.97 -14.43 28.78
CA ARG A 426 15.82 -13.56 28.53
C ARG A 426 15.77 -13.13 27.08
N ARG A 427 14.54 -12.91 26.60
CA ARG A 427 14.28 -12.38 25.27
C ARG A 427 13.25 -11.26 25.36
N TRP A 428 13.61 -10.10 24.83
CA TRP A 428 12.78 -8.92 24.82
C TRP A 428 12.97 -8.16 23.50
N LEU A 429 11.91 -8.13 22.68
CA LEU A 429 11.82 -7.25 21.53
C LEU A 429 10.78 -6.16 21.78
N ALA A 430 11.02 -4.97 21.21
CA ALA A 430 10.04 -3.90 21.09
C ALA A 430 9.55 -3.81 19.65
N GLY A 431 8.23 -3.73 19.46
CA GLY A 431 7.58 -3.68 18.15
C GLY A 431 6.98 -2.32 17.84
N ALA A 432 7.01 -1.94 16.56
CA ALA A 432 6.29 -0.79 16.01
C ALA A 432 5.79 -1.08 14.58
N TYR A 433 4.71 -0.42 14.18
CA TYR A 433 4.12 -0.56 12.85
C TYR A 433 4.12 0.79 12.14
N VAL A 434 4.27 0.77 10.81
CA VAL A 434 4.13 1.95 9.94
C VAL A 434 3.25 1.61 8.75
N ASP A 435 2.38 2.53 8.34
CA ASP A 435 1.48 2.33 7.20
C ASP A 435 2.20 2.43 5.85
N GLU A 436 1.69 1.68 4.86
CA GLU A 436 2.27 1.57 3.52
C GLU A 436 2.37 2.91 2.80
N ASP A 437 1.31 3.72 2.82
CA ASP A 437 1.26 5.02 2.15
C ASP A 437 2.32 5.99 2.67
N CYS A 438 2.64 5.92 3.96
CA CYS A 438 3.67 6.73 4.58
C CYS A 438 5.05 6.39 4.01
N LEU A 439 5.34 5.09 3.88
CA LEU A 439 6.58 4.62 3.28
C LEU A 439 6.66 4.94 1.79
N TRP A 440 5.55 4.83 1.05
CA TRP A 440 5.54 5.23 -0.36
C TRP A 440 5.82 6.73 -0.54
N SER A 441 5.25 7.59 0.31
CA SER A 441 5.60 9.01 0.33
C SER A 441 7.09 9.21 0.63
N ARG A 442 7.62 8.49 1.63
CA ARG A 442 9.04 8.54 2.01
C ARG A 442 9.96 8.11 0.86
N PHE A 443 9.64 7.03 0.15
CA PHE A 443 10.40 6.61 -1.02
C PHE A 443 10.36 7.66 -2.13
N ARG A 444 9.20 8.28 -2.40
CA ARG A 444 9.08 9.32 -3.44
C ARG A 444 9.92 10.55 -3.09
N ARG A 445 9.92 10.93 -1.81
CA ARG A 445 10.79 11.98 -1.28
C ARG A 445 12.26 11.61 -1.42
N SER A 446 12.63 10.39 -1.05
CA SER A 446 14.01 9.89 -1.13
C SER A 446 14.55 9.87 -2.56
N ILE A 447 13.78 9.37 -3.54
CA ILE A 447 14.15 9.42 -4.97
C ILE A 447 14.37 10.85 -5.45
N ARG A 448 13.48 11.77 -5.05
CA ARG A 448 13.54 13.17 -5.48
C ARG A 448 14.72 13.92 -4.85
N ASP A 449 14.94 13.71 -3.56
CA ASP A 449 15.91 14.47 -2.77
C ASP A 449 17.33 13.90 -2.90
N TYR A 450 17.48 12.59 -3.16
CA TYR A 450 18.76 11.87 -3.25
C TYR A 450 18.80 10.92 -4.47
N PRO A 451 18.66 11.42 -5.71
CA PRO A 451 18.59 10.60 -6.92
C PRO A 451 19.82 9.68 -7.12
N GLU A 452 21.00 10.09 -6.66
CA GLU A 452 22.23 9.29 -6.67
C GLU A 452 22.13 8.02 -5.83
N ALA A 453 21.30 8.03 -4.78
CA ALA A 453 21.01 6.85 -3.99
C ALA A 453 20.08 5.88 -4.73
N TRP A 454 19.43 6.30 -5.83
CA TRP A 454 18.44 5.54 -6.60
C TRP A 454 18.79 5.49 -8.11
N PRO A 455 19.93 4.90 -8.51
CA PRO A 455 20.33 4.85 -9.92
C PRO A 455 19.57 3.78 -10.74
N GLY A 456 19.51 3.96 -12.06
CA GLY A 456 19.11 2.93 -13.03
C GLY A 456 17.62 2.89 -13.32
N GLN A 457 16.92 1.79 -13.00
CA GLN A 457 15.47 1.69 -13.24
C GLN A 457 14.64 2.72 -12.46
N TRP A 458 15.27 3.34 -11.45
CA TRP A 458 14.71 4.38 -10.60
C TRP A 458 15.03 5.81 -11.09
N ASP A 459 15.83 5.94 -12.15
CA ASP A 459 16.14 7.23 -12.77
C ASP A 459 14.85 7.91 -13.22
N ASP A 460 14.77 9.22 -13.01
CA ASP A 460 13.68 10.03 -13.53
C ASP A 460 13.62 9.87 -15.07
N PRO A 461 12.56 9.29 -15.65
CA PRO A 461 12.48 9.12 -17.09
C PRO A 461 12.42 10.46 -17.83
N ASN A 462 12.13 11.57 -17.16
CA ASN A 462 12.29 12.89 -17.75
C ASN A 462 13.78 13.20 -18.03
N LYS A 463 14.72 12.70 -17.21
CA LYS A 463 16.17 12.75 -17.51
C LYS A 463 16.57 11.81 -18.64
N LYS A 464 15.86 10.70 -18.85
CA LYS A 464 16.11 9.78 -19.96
C LYS A 464 15.65 10.38 -21.29
N LEU A 465 14.44 10.94 -21.34
CA LEU A 465 13.93 11.69 -22.49
C LEU A 465 14.81 12.92 -22.78
N GLN A 466 15.30 13.62 -21.76
CA GLN A 466 16.24 14.73 -21.93
C GLN A 466 17.53 14.32 -22.66
N ARG A 467 18.13 13.16 -22.33
CA ARG A 467 19.31 12.65 -23.05
C ARG A 467 19.02 12.30 -24.51
N GLU A 468 17.80 11.84 -24.80
CA GLU A 468 17.35 11.48 -26.15
C GLU A 468 16.98 12.74 -26.96
N PHE A 469 16.50 13.81 -26.32
CA PHE A 469 16.14 15.07 -26.96
C PHE A 469 17.33 16.02 -27.17
N GLU A 470 18.32 16.03 -26.27
CA GLU A 470 19.55 16.83 -26.40
C GLU A 470 20.59 16.19 -27.34
N SER A 471 20.36 14.94 -27.76
CA SER A 471 21.21 14.23 -28.74
C SER A 471 20.69 14.32 -30.18
N HIS A 472 19.66 15.13 -30.43
CA HIS A 472 19.10 15.48 -31.74
C HIS A 472 19.04 17.01 -31.85
#